data_AF-A0A7J2XX68-F1
#
_entry.id   AF-A0A7J2XX68-F1
#
_cell.length_a   1.000
_cell.length_b   1.000
_cell.length_c   1.000
_cell.angle_alpha   90.00
_cell.angle_beta   90.00
_cell.angle_gamma   90.00
#
_symmetry.space_group_name_H-M   'P 1'
#
loop_
_entity.id
_entity.type
_entity.pdbx_description
1 polymer ?
#
loop_
_entity_poly.entity_id
_entity_poly.type
_entity_poly.pdbx_seq_one_letter_code
_entity_poly.pdbx_strand_id
1 'polypeptide(L)'
;MWFLRPDCITAFEEREIRDSIPRYIDVVEGRKLPLFKLSKMIRLEPIDDLWKAHEEGLKILREILEENETPKRGDEGISLLDVKVYLSLELAGKCRFCEWKCGVNRIERESGVCRVRETRVSSSFIHMGEEPPVSPSGTIFFSGCNFKCIYCQNWDISQFPESGKIVSPERLAALMDDLRRKGARNINLVGGEPTPNIHTILLSLRYASEDFPVIWNSN
;
A
#
# COMPACT_ATOMS: atom_id res chain seq x y z
N MET A 1 1.94 -13.16 -23.94
CA MET A 1 2.03 -11.83 -23.31
C MET A 1 3.39 -11.57 -22.66
N TRP A 2 4.04 -12.57 -22.05
CA TRP A 2 5.37 -12.44 -21.40
C TRP A 2 6.57 -12.24 -22.36
N PHE A 3 6.44 -12.57 -23.64
CA PHE A 3 7.53 -12.46 -24.64
C PHE A 3 7.88 -11.02 -25.08
N LEU A 4 7.18 -9.99 -24.57
CA LEU A 4 7.41 -8.59 -24.97
C LEU A 4 8.45 -7.85 -24.11
N ARG A 5 8.86 -8.42 -22.97
CA ARG A 5 9.82 -7.81 -22.02
C ARG A 5 10.76 -8.88 -21.44
N PRO A 6 11.74 -9.39 -22.22
CA PRO A 6 12.68 -10.41 -21.75
C PRO A 6 13.57 -9.91 -20.60
N ASP A 7 13.84 -8.61 -20.57
CA ASP A 7 14.52 -7.91 -19.48
C ASP A 7 13.81 -8.07 -18.13
N CYS A 8 12.47 -8.15 -18.11
CA CYS A 8 11.74 -8.44 -16.88
C CYS A 8 12.03 -9.86 -16.39
N ILE A 9 12.21 -10.83 -17.29
CA ILE A 9 12.42 -12.26 -16.94
C ILE A 9 13.74 -12.42 -16.19
N THR A 10 14.82 -11.82 -16.71
CA THR A 10 16.16 -11.95 -16.14
C THR A 10 16.48 -10.87 -15.09
N ALA A 11 15.56 -9.93 -14.81
CA ALA A 11 15.81 -8.83 -13.88
C ALA A 11 16.30 -9.28 -12.50
N PHE A 12 15.82 -10.40 -11.97
CA PHE A 12 16.26 -10.93 -10.68
C PHE A 12 17.57 -11.71 -10.75
N GLU A 13 18.12 -11.96 -11.94
CA GLU A 13 19.45 -12.56 -12.11
C GLU A 13 20.54 -11.48 -12.04
N GLU A 14 20.21 -10.23 -12.33
CA GLU A 14 21.14 -9.11 -12.24
C GLU A 14 21.59 -8.88 -10.78
N ARG A 15 22.91 -8.86 -10.58
CA ARG A 15 23.51 -8.75 -9.25
C ARG A 15 23.13 -7.45 -8.56
N GLU A 16 23.18 -6.33 -9.28
CA GLU A 16 22.86 -5.01 -8.73
C GLU A 16 21.42 -4.96 -8.19
N ILE A 17 20.47 -5.56 -8.91
CA ILE A 17 19.07 -5.66 -8.49
C ILE A 17 18.93 -6.55 -7.25
N ARG A 18 19.55 -7.74 -7.27
CA ARG A 18 19.51 -8.67 -6.14
C ARG A 18 20.07 -8.07 -4.85
N ASP A 19 21.20 -7.37 -4.97
CA ASP A 19 21.88 -6.77 -3.82
C ASP A 19 21.11 -5.55 -3.29
N SER A 20 20.37 -4.83 -4.15
CA SER A 20 19.63 -3.60 -3.76
C SER A 20 18.28 -3.86 -3.11
N ILE A 21 17.52 -4.86 -3.58
CA ILE A 21 16.15 -5.13 -3.12
C ILE A 21 15.91 -6.60 -2.74
N PRO A 22 16.80 -7.25 -1.96
CA PRO A 22 16.77 -8.70 -1.73
C PRO A 22 15.46 -9.17 -1.09
N ARG A 23 14.94 -8.42 -0.10
CA ARG A 23 13.67 -8.77 0.57
C ARG A 23 12.48 -8.68 -0.38
N TYR A 24 12.45 -7.66 -1.26
CA TYR A 24 11.37 -7.54 -2.24
C TYR A 24 11.32 -8.80 -3.11
N ILE A 25 12.47 -9.22 -3.63
CA ILE A 25 12.60 -10.43 -4.47
C ILE A 25 12.15 -11.68 -3.69
N ASP A 26 12.60 -11.83 -2.44
CA ASP A 26 12.17 -12.95 -1.58
C ASP A 26 10.66 -13.02 -1.38
N VAL A 27 9.97 -11.88 -1.27
CA VAL A 27 8.51 -11.84 -1.16
C VAL A 27 7.84 -12.14 -2.50
N VAL A 28 8.36 -11.61 -3.61
CA VAL A 28 7.84 -11.90 -4.96
C VAL A 28 7.89 -13.40 -5.24
N GLU A 29 8.99 -14.06 -4.86
CA GLU A 29 9.25 -15.49 -5.08
C GLU A 29 8.67 -16.39 -3.97
N GLY A 30 7.92 -15.83 -3.01
CA GLY A 30 7.22 -16.59 -1.97
C GLY A 30 8.14 -17.19 -0.89
N ARG A 31 9.40 -16.75 -0.81
CA ARG A 31 10.35 -17.16 0.24
C ARG A 31 10.14 -16.42 1.56
N LYS A 32 9.56 -15.23 1.53
CA LYS A 32 9.27 -14.41 2.73
C LYS A 32 7.87 -13.84 2.71
N LEU A 33 7.30 -13.63 3.89
CA LEU A 33 6.04 -12.91 4.07
C LEU A 33 6.22 -11.41 3.79
N PRO A 34 5.23 -10.73 3.19
CA PRO A 34 5.25 -9.28 3.04
C PRO A 34 5.10 -8.59 4.41
N LEU A 35 5.60 -7.35 4.51
CA LEU A 35 5.65 -6.60 5.77
C LEU A 35 4.27 -6.41 6.41
N PHE A 36 3.20 -6.29 5.62
CA PHE A 36 1.85 -6.14 6.16
C PHE A 36 1.33 -7.43 6.82
N LYS A 37 1.74 -8.61 6.33
CA LYS A 37 1.42 -9.89 6.98
C LYS A 37 2.21 -10.07 8.27
N LEU A 38 3.50 -9.72 8.27
CA LEU A 38 4.28 -9.67 9.51
C LEU A 38 3.65 -8.72 10.54
N SER A 39 3.24 -7.53 10.10
CA SER A 39 2.56 -6.55 10.96
C SER A 39 1.22 -7.08 11.51
N LYS A 40 0.54 -7.98 10.79
CA LYS A 40 -0.69 -8.66 11.26
C LYS A 40 -0.41 -9.74 12.31
N MET A 41 0.82 -10.26 12.36
CA MET A 41 1.26 -11.31 13.29
C MET A 41 1.82 -10.74 14.60
N ILE A 42 2.46 -9.57 14.55
CA ILE A 42 2.97 -8.86 15.73
C ILE A 42 1.78 -8.40 16.57
N ARG A 43 1.67 -8.95 17.79
CA ARG A 43 0.67 -8.58 18.78
C ARG A 43 1.23 -7.57 19.76
N LEU A 44 0.39 -6.62 20.13
CA LEU A 44 0.71 -5.57 21.08
C LEU A 44 -0.38 -5.55 22.14
N GLU A 45 0.05 -5.36 23.38
CA GLU A 45 -0.87 -5.14 24.50
C GLU A 45 -1.73 -3.89 24.23
N PRO A 46 -2.95 -3.82 24.78
CA PRO A 46 -3.75 -2.61 24.70
C PRO A 46 -3.02 -1.44 25.40
N ILE A 47 -2.60 -0.44 24.63
CA ILE A 47 -2.02 0.80 25.14
C ILE A 47 -2.97 1.94 24.80
N ASP A 48 -3.23 2.83 25.75
CA ASP A 48 -4.05 4.05 25.54
C ASP A 48 -3.44 4.99 24.48
N ASP A 49 -2.13 4.88 24.25
CA ASP A 49 -1.36 5.64 23.27
C ASP A 49 -0.98 4.76 22.08
N LEU A 50 -1.68 4.97 20.96
CA LEU A 50 -1.46 4.24 19.72
C LEU A 50 -0.09 4.54 19.07
N TRP A 51 0.49 5.73 19.27
CA TRP A 51 1.81 6.05 18.73
C TRP A 51 2.90 5.29 19.48
N LYS A 52 2.79 5.21 20.81
CA LYS A 52 3.69 4.38 21.61
C LYS A 52 3.59 2.90 21.22
N ALA A 53 2.38 2.38 21.02
CA ALA A 53 2.17 1.01 20.54
C ALA A 53 2.79 0.79 19.15
N HIS A 54 2.68 1.78 18.26
CA HIS A 54 3.30 1.72 16.93
C HIS A 54 4.82 1.67 16.99
N GLU A 55 5.44 2.50 17.83
CA GLU A 55 6.90 2.50 18.05
C GLU A 55 7.40 1.15 18.58
N GLU A 56 6.70 0.58 19.56
CA GLU A 56 7.02 -0.74 20.12
C GLU A 56 6.88 -1.85 19.07
N GLY A 57 5.77 -1.88 18.34
CA GLY A 57 5.60 -2.87 17.27
C GLY A 57 6.60 -2.70 16.12
N LEU A 58 7.03 -1.47 15.82
CA LEU A 58 8.11 -1.24 14.86
C LEU A 58 9.46 -1.76 15.36
N LYS A 59 9.73 -1.68 16.67
CA LYS A 59 10.93 -2.27 17.27
C LYS A 59 10.92 -3.79 17.09
N ILE A 60 9.82 -4.45 17.44
CA ILE A 60 9.64 -5.90 17.25
C ILE A 60 9.78 -6.28 15.77
N LEU A 61 9.17 -5.51 14.87
CA LEU A 61 9.30 -5.76 13.42
C LEU A 61 10.75 -5.66 12.96
N ARG A 62 11.54 -4.71 13.47
CA ARG A 62 12.97 -4.60 13.11
C ARG A 62 13.77 -5.81 13.61
N GLU A 63 13.56 -6.23 14.85
CA GLU A 63 14.21 -7.42 15.41
C GLU A 63 13.92 -8.67 14.56
N ILE A 64 12.64 -8.90 14.19
CA ILE A 64 12.22 -9.97 13.27
C ILE A 64 12.97 -9.91 11.93
N LEU A 65 13.12 -8.70 11.37
CA LEU A 65 13.80 -8.51 10.08
C LEU A 65 15.31 -8.74 10.16
N GLU A 66 15.93 -8.43 11.30
CA GLU A 66 17.36 -8.64 11.56
C GLU A 66 17.67 -10.12 11.82
N GLU A 67 16.85 -10.80 12.61
CA GLU A 67 17.00 -12.22 12.94
C GLU A 67 16.53 -13.14 11.80
N ASN A 68 15.84 -12.60 10.80
CA ASN A 68 15.24 -13.32 9.68
C ASN A 68 14.29 -14.45 10.14
N GLU A 69 13.67 -14.27 11.30
CA GLU A 69 12.69 -15.19 11.87
C GLU A 69 11.27 -14.86 11.39
N THR A 70 10.38 -15.85 11.48
CA THR A 70 8.94 -15.58 11.35
C THR A 70 8.36 -15.53 12.75
N PRO A 71 7.71 -14.43 13.17
CA PRO A 71 7.18 -14.33 14.52
C PRO A 71 6.15 -15.43 14.75
N LYS A 72 6.13 -16.02 15.94
CA LYS A 72 4.97 -16.82 16.36
C LYS A 72 3.76 -15.88 16.41
N ARG A 73 2.65 -16.32 15.83
CA ARG A 73 1.39 -15.59 15.95
C ARG A 73 1.02 -15.54 17.42
N GLY A 74 1.06 -14.36 18.04
CA GLY A 74 0.47 -14.18 19.35
C GLY A 74 -1.06 -14.29 19.25
N ASP A 75 -1.67 -14.83 20.30
CA ASP A 75 -3.10 -15.13 20.33
C ASP A 75 -3.95 -13.99 20.93
N GLU A 76 -3.32 -13.06 21.65
CA GLU A 76 -4.00 -11.97 22.38
C GLU A 76 -3.52 -10.58 21.90
N GLY A 77 -4.35 -9.56 22.09
CA GLY A 77 -4.03 -8.16 21.74
C GLY A 77 -4.33 -7.74 20.28
N ILE A 78 -4.13 -6.45 20.00
CA ILE A 78 -4.29 -5.88 18.65
C ILE A 78 -3.00 -6.04 17.85
N SER A 79 -3.10 -6.20 16.53
CA SER A 79 -1.89 -6.32 15.71
C SER A 79 -1.24 -4.96 15.43
N LEU A 80 0.05 -4.93 15.11
CA LEU A 80 0.71 -3.72 14.60
C LEU A 80 0.00 -3.16 13.35
N LEU A 81 -0.57 -4.03 12.51
CA LEU A 81 -1.40 -3.58 11.39
C LEU A 81 -2.68 -2.88 11.87
N ASP A 82 -3.36 -3.42 12.88
CA ASP A 82 -4.56 -2.78 13.46
C ASP A 82 -4.20 -1.42 14.08
N VAL A 83 -3.08 -1.30 14.80
CA VAL A 83 -2.58 -0.02 15.32
C VAL A 83 -2.39 1.01 14.20
N LYS A 84 -1.74 0.63 13.09
CA LYS A 84 -1.57 1.50 11.92
C LYS A 84 -2.89 1.92 11.30
N VAL A 85 -3.88 1.02 11.26
CA VAL A 85 -5.24 1.33 10.80
C VAL A 85 -5.90 2.36 11.71
N TYR A 86 -5.89 2.15 13.03
CA TYR A 86 -6.50 3.09 13.98
C TYR A 86 -5.84 4.47 13.94
N LEU A 87 -4.51 4.54 13.90
CA LEU A 87 -3.78 5.80 13.71
C LEU A 87 -4.19 6.51 12.41
N SER A 88 -4.34 5.77 11.32
CA SER A 88 -4.76 6.36 10.04
C SER A 88 -6.19 6.93 10.09
N LEU A 89 -7.09 6.31 10.86
CA LEU A 89 -8.45 6.78 11.07
C LEU A 89 -8.50 8.01 11.99
N GLU A 90 -7.68 8.04 13.05
CA GLU A 90 -7.52 9.23 13.90
C GLU A 90 -7.01 10.43 13.08
N LEU A 91 -5.97 10.20 12.27
CA LEU A 91 -5.44 11.21 11.36
C LEU A 91 -6.44 11.60 10.27
N ALA A 92 -7.38 10.72 9.88
CA ALA A 92 -8.44 11.03 8.92
C ALA A 92 -9.50 11.98 9.51
N GLY A 93 -9.82 11.85 10.80
CA GLY A 93 -10.80 12.69 11.50
C GLY A 93 -10.40 14.17 11.58
N LYS A 94 -9.08 14.45 11.55
CA LYS A 94 -8.52 15.79 11.35
C LYS A 94 -7.36 15.70 10.37
N CYS A 95 -7.68 15.62 9.08
CA CYS A 95 -6.77 15.22 8.00
C CYS A 95 -5.38 15.86 8.08
N ARG A 96 -4.38 15.00 8.35
CA ARG A 96 -2.94 15.34 8.34
C ARG A 96 -2.10 14.44 7.42
N PHE A 97 -2.72 13.79 6.44
CA PHE A 97 -2.03 12.83 5.56
C PHE A 97 -0.95 13.43 4.65
N CYS A 98 -1.02 14.72 4.32
CA CYS A 98 -0.04 15.40 3.48
C CYS A 98 0.28 16.79 4.06
N GLU A 99 1.29 17.46 3.50
CA GLU A 99 1.80 18.74 4.03
C GLU A 99 0.80 19.90 3.99
N TRP A 100 -0.29 19.80 3.22
CA TRP A 100 -1.39 20.75 3.32
C TRP A 100 -2.05 20.78 4.71
N LYS A 101 -1.99 19.65 5.46
CA LYS A 101 -2.51 19.51 6.83
C LYS A 101 -3.90 20.14 6.99
N CYS A 102 -4.76 19.93 6.00
CA CYS A 102 -6.01 20.69 5.80
C CYS A 102 -7.04 20.54 6.93
N GLY A 103 -6.89 19.55 7.81
CA GLY A 103 -7.71 19.42 9.02
C GLY A 103 -9.15 18.98 8.80
N VAL A 104 -9.58 18.75 7.56
CA VAL A 104 -10.92 18.25 7.24
C VAL A 104 -11.16 16.86 7.81
N ASN A 105 -12.40 16.57 8.17
CA ASN A 105 -12.81 15.25 8.64
C ASN A 105 -13.19 14.35 7.45
N ARG A 106 -12.28 13.44 7.08
CA ARG A 106 -12.50 12.50 5.98
C ARG A 106 -13.52 11.41 6.30
N ILE A 107 -13.73 11.11 7.59
CA ILE A 107 -14.74 10.12 8.01
C ILE A 107 -16.15 10.63 7.69
N GLU A 108 -16.36 11.93 7.87
CA GLU A 108 -17.59 12.64 7.50
C GLU A 108 -17.60 13.10 6.03
N ARG A 109 -16.65 12.61 5.22
CA ARG A 109 -16.53 12.87 3.77
C ARG A 109 -16.32 14.36 3.42
N GLU A 110 -15.71 15.12 4.33
CA GLU A 110 -15.34 16.50 4.04
C GLU A 110 -14.24 16.58 2.98
N SER A 111 -14.29 17.63 2.17
CA SER A 111 -13.39 17.82 1.04
C SER A 111 -12.25 18.78 1.38
N GLY A 112 -11.02 18.27 1.40
CA GLY A 112 -9.81 19.09 1.53
C GLY A 112 -9.26 19.58 0.18
N VAL A 113 -7.99 20.01 0.17
CA VAL A 113 -7.30 20.50 -1.04
C VAL A 113 -7.30 19.48 -2.19
N CYS A 114 -7.14 18.19 -1.85
CA CYS A 114 -7.17 17.10 -2.84
C CYS A 114 -8.56 16.77 -3.39
N ARG A 115 -9.63 17.33 -2.79
CA ARG A 115 -11.04 17.12 -3.14
C ARG A 115 -11.56 15.67 -3.05
N VAL A 116 -10.73 14.73 -2.56
CA VAL A 116 -11.13 13.33 -2.31
C VAL A 116 -12.05 13.25 -1.10
N ARG A 117 -13.28 12.77 -1.31
CA ARG A 117 -14.30 12.53 -0.27
C ARG A 117 -14.47 11.05 0.10
N GLU A 118 -14.29 10.18 -0.87
CA GLU A 118 -14.38 8.71 -0.74
C GLU A 118 -13.22 8.09 -1.53
N THR A 119 -12.75 6.91 -1.13
CA THR A 119 -11.73 6.21 -1.90
C THR A 119 -12.31 5.67 -3.20
N ARG A 120 -11.74 6.12 -4.32
CA ARG A 120 -12.13 5.69 -5.66
C ARG A 120 -10.94 5.18 -6.45
N VAL A 121 -11.15 4.09 -7.17
CA VAL A 121 -10.18 3.51 -8.10
C VAL A 121 -10.65 3.77 -9.53
N SER A 122 -9.83 4.46 -10.31
CA SER A 122 -10.08 4.72 -11.73
C SER A 122 -9.86 3.46 -12.56
N SER A 123 -8.74 2.79 -12.35
CA SER A 123 -8.38 1.56 -13.06
C SER A 123 -7.48 0.66 -12.23
N SER A 124 -7.53 -0.64 -12.49
CA SER A 124 -6.63 -1.65 -11.92
C SER A 124 -6.24 -2.64 -12.99
N PHE A 125 -4.94 -2.82 -13.25
CA PHE A 125 -4.46 -3.66 -14.34
C PHE A 125 -3.01 -4.13 -14.13
N ILE A 126 -2.58 -5.12 -14.91
CA ILE A 126 -1.18 -5.53 -14.97
C ILE A 126 -0.42 -4.55 -15.86
N HIS A 127 0.45 -3.74 -15.25
CA HIS A 127 1.28 -2.76 -15.93
C HIS A 127 2.64 -3.36 -16.29
N MET A 128 2.99 -3.30 -17.58
CA MET A 128 4.29 -3.73 -18.12
C MET A 128 5.23 -2.56 -18.42
N GLY A 129 4.85 -1.33 -18.06
CA GLY A 129 5.61 -0.12 -18.35
C GLY A 129 6.55 0.34 -17.23
N GLU A 130 6.51 -0.32 -16.07
CA GLU A 130 7.45 -0.04 -14.97
C GLU A 130 8.84 -0.64 -15.26
N GLU A 131 9.81 -0.35 -14.39
CA GLU A 131 11.16 -0.89 -14.47
C GLU A 131 11.19 -2.43 -14.45
N PRO A 132 12.19 -3.08 -15.07
CA PRO A 132 12.28 -4.53 -15.15
C PRO A 132 12.09 -5.30 -13.82
N PRO A 133 12.68 -4.90 -12.67
CA PRO A 133 12.50 -5.64 -11.41
C PRO A 133 11.07 -5.60 -10.86
N VAL A 134 10.27 -4.61 -11.25
CA VAL A 134 8.91 -4.42 -10.71
C VAL A 134 7.81 -4.81 -11.70
N SER A 135 8.13 -4.91 -12.99
CA SER A 135 7.22 -5.40 -14.03
C SER A 135 7.18 -6.94 -14.09
N PRO A 136 6.01 -7.59 -14.28
CA PRO A 136 4.66 -7.02 -14.30
C PRO A 136 4.23 -6.47 -12.94
N SER A 137 3.73 -5.24 -12.93
CA SER A 137 3.28 -4.57 -11.72
C SER A 137 1.76 -4.56 -11.62
N GLY A 138 1.21 -4.91 -10.46
CA GLY A 138 -0.23 -4.89 -10.21
C GLY A 138 -0.64 -3.47 -9.86
N THR A 139 -0.96 -2.67 -10.86
CA THR A 139 -1.13 -1.23 -10.70
C THR A 139 -2.58 -0.86 -10.39
N ILE A 140 -2.79 -0.10 -9.33
CA ILE A 140 -4.09 0.44 -8.91
C ILE A 140 -4.02 1.96 -8.93
N PHE A 141 -4.78 2.59 -9.83
CA PHE A 141 -4.87 4.03 -9.99
C PHE A 141 -6.00 4.62 -9.13
N PHE A 142 -5.64 5.35 -8.08
CA PHE A 142 -6.57 6.13 -7.26
C PHE A 142 -6.97 7.44 -7.94
N SER A 143 -8.18 7.92 -7.64
CA SER A 143 -8.68 9.22 -8.12
C SER A 143 -8.43 10.32 -7.09
N GLY A 144 -8.13 11.53 -7.59
CA GLY A 144 -7.83 12.72 -6.82
C GLY A 144 -6.36 12.83 -6.40
N CYS A 145 -5.85 14.06 -6.37
CA CYS A 145 -4.45 14.37 -6.04
C CYS A 145 -4.38 15.63 -5.16
N ASN A 146 -3.48 15.65 -4.19
CA ASN A 146 -3.14 16.82 -3.37
C ASN A 146 -2.26 17.84 -4.12
N PHE A 147 -1.67 17.47 -5.26
CA PHE A 147 -0.91 18.35 -6.14
C PHE A 147 -1.71 18.75 -7.39
N LYS A 148 -1.23 19.78 -8.09
CA LYS A 148 -1.84 20.34 -9.32
C LYS A 148 -0.78 20.54 -10.41
N CYS A 149 -0.01 19.50 -10.69
CA CYS A 149 1.09 19.56 -11.65
C CYS A 149 0.58 19.96 -13.05
N ILE A 150 1.20 20.97 -13.65
CA ILE A 150 0.83 21.49 -14.98
C ILE A 150 1.08 20.47 -16.11
N TYR A 151 1.99 19.53 -15.89
CA TYR A 151 2.41 18.49 -16.83
C TYR A 151 1.93 17.09 -16.41
N CYS A 152 0.87 17.00 -15.60
CA CYS A 152 0.35 15.71 -15.12
C CYS A 152 -0.17 14.86 -16.29
N GLN A 153 0.43 13.69 -16.55
CA GLN A 153 -0.05 12.74 -17.57
C GLN A 153 -1.41 12.14 -17.19
N ASN A 154 -1.67 11.98 -15.89
CA ASN A 154 -2.90 11.43 -15.33
C ASN A 154 -3.84 12.54 -14.82
N TRP A 155 -3.86 13.70 -15.50
CA TRP A 155 -4.59 14.89 -15.05
C TRP A 155 -6.09 14.64 -14.87
N ASP A 156 -6.68 13.83 -15.75
CA ASP A 156 -8.07 13.44 -15.77
C ASP A 156 -8.51 12.70 -14.50
N ILE A 157 -7.68 11.83 -13.93
CA ILE A 157 -7.99 11.17 -12.65
C ILE A 157 -7.49 11.98 -11.45
N SER A 158 -6.43 12.78 -11.62
CA SER A 158 -5.82 13.57 -10.54
C SER A 158 -6.69 14.76 -10.16
N GLN A 159 -7.27 15.43 -11.16
CA GLN A 159 -8.03 16.66 -10.99
C GLN A 159 -9.54 16.46 -11.00
N PHE A 160 -10.02 15.24 -11.21
CA PHE A 160 -11.43 14.88 -11.09
C PHE A 160 -11.58 13.71 -10.12
N PRO A 161 -11.57 13.96 -8.80
CA PRO A 161 -11.63 12.91 -7.78
C PRO A 161 -12.85 12.00 -7.87
N GLU A 162 -13.93 12.41 -8.53
CA GLU A 162 -15.12 11.58 -8.77
C GLU A 162 -14.95 10.58 -9.93
N SER A 163 -13.81 10.59 -10.63
CA SER A 163 -13.48 9.56 -11.61
C SER A 163 -13.44 8.17 -10.96
N GLY A 164 -13.55 7.14 -11.79
CA GLY A 164 -13.50 5.76 -11.30
C GLY A 164 -14.69 5.36 -10.45
N LYS A 165 -14.51 4.28 -9.69
CA LYS A 165 -15.54 3.66 -8.86
C LYS A 165 -15.17 3.74 -7.39
N ILE A 166 -16.15 4.03 -6.55
CA ILE A 166 -16.03 3.91 -5.09
C ILE A 166 -15.65 2.47 -4.76
N VAL A 167 -14.66 2.29 -3.89
CA VAL A 167 -14.23 0.98 -3.42
C VAL A 167 -14.23 0.93 -1.90
N SER A 168 -14.77 -0.17 -1.36
CA SER A 168 -14.58 -0.50 0.06
C SER A 168 -13.20 -1.11 0.29
N PRO A 169 -12.71 -1.17 1.55
CA PRO A 169 -11.48 -1.88 1.88
C PRO A 169 -11.45 -3.34 1.42
N GLU A 170 -12.55 -4.08 1.57
CA GLU A 170 -12.67 -5.47 1.14
C GLU A 170 -12.59 -5.59 -0.38
N ARG A 171 -13.23 -4.65 -1.09
CA ARG A 171 -13.16 -4.61 -2.56
C ARG A 171 -11.76 -4.27 -3.03
N LEU A 172 -11.07 -3.33 -2.37
CA LEU A 172 -9.70 -2.97 -2.68
C LEU A 172 -8.75 -4.17 -2.45
N ALA A 173 -8.91 -4.89 -1.34
CA ALA A 173 -8.16 -6.11 -1.07
C ALA A 173 -8.39 -7.18 -2.15
N ALA A 174 -9.64 -7.38 -2.58
CA ALA A 174 -9.98 -8.31 -3.65
C ALA A 174 -9.34 -7.92 -5.00
N LEU A 175 -9.20 -6.61 -5.30
CA LEU A 175 -8.47 -6.14 -6.49
C LEU A 175 -6.97 -6.44 -6.39
N MET A 176 -6.37 -6.22 -5.21
CA MET A 176 -4.96 -6.54 -4.96
C MET A 176 -4.69 -8.05 -5.14
N ASP A 177 -5.52 -8.89 -4.51
CA ASP A 177 -5.41 -10.35 -4.60
C ASP A 177 -5.60 -10.85 -6.05
N ASP A 178 -6.57 -10.30 -6.78
CA ASP A 178 -6.80 -10.65 -8.20
C ASP A 178 -5.60 -10.31 -9.08
N LEU A 179 -4.98 -9.13 -8.90
CA LEU A 179 -3.77 -8.74 -9.63
C LEU A 179 -2.60 -9.67 -9.31
N ARG A 180 -2.41 -10.02 -8.03
CA ARG A 180 -1.36 -10.95 -7.62
C ARG A 180 -1.57 -12.33 -8.24
N ARG A 181 -2.79 -12.89 -8.21
CA ARG A 181 -3.14 -14.17 -8.86
C ARG A 181 -2.96 -14.15 -10.37
N LYS A 182 -3.12 -12.99 -11.02
CA LYS A 182 -2.87 -12.79 -12.45
C LYS A 182 -1.37 -12.71 -12.81
N GLY A 183 -0.48 -12.81 -11.82
CA GLY A 183 0.97 -12.87 -12.01
C GLY A 183 1.69 -11.55 -11.77
N ALA A 184 1.05 -10.54 -11.15
CA ALA A 184 1.75 -9.34 -10.72
C ALA A 184 2.85 -9.68 -9.71
N ARG A 185 4.03 -9.06 -9.85
CA ARG A 185 5.11 -9.17 -8.88
C ARG A 185 4.78 -8.45 -7.58
N ASN A 186 4.12 -7.30 -7.69
CA ASN A 186 3.78 -6.43 -6.58
C ASN A 186 2.42 -5.78 -6.80
N ILE A 187 1.96 -5.06 -5.78
CA ILE A 187 0.83 -4.13 -5.88
C ILE A 187 1.36 -2.71 -5.83
N ASN A 188 1.27 -2.00 -6.95
CA ASN A 188 1.68 -0.60 -7.08
C ASN A 188 0.49 0.31 -6.86
N LEU A 189 0.52 1.01 -5.72
CA LEU A 189 -0.48 1.98 -5.33
C LEU A 189 -0.06 3.33 -5.89
N VAL A 190 -0.80 3.80 -6.90
CA VAL A 190 -0.45 4.97 -7.71
C VAL A 190 -1.72 5.71 -8.11
N GLY A 191 -1.59 6.78 -8.88
CA GLY A 191 -2.68 7.40 -9.61
C GLY A 191 -2.63 8.89 -9.44
N GLY A 192 -3.77 9.52 -9.15
CA GLY A 192 -3.74 10.92 -8.74
C GLY A 192 -2.75 11.10 -7.59
N GLU A 193 -3.12 10.60 -6.41
CA GLU A 193 -2.19 10.38 -5.31
C GLU A 193 -2.80 9.33 -4.36
N PRO A 194 -2.08 8.27 -3.96
CA PRO A 194 -2.59 7.28 -3.00
C PRO A 194 -2.71 7.82 -1.56
N THR A 195 -1.93 8.83 -1.15
CA THR A 195 -1.89 9.37 0.23
C THR A 195 -3.26 9.80 0.82
N PRO A 196 -4.14 10.52 0.10
CA PRO A 196 -5.52 10.79 0.57
C PRO A 196 -6.33 9.54 0.95
N ASN A 197 -5.97 8.37 0.43
CA ASN A 197 -6.67 7.10 0.56
C ASN A 197 -6.00 6.14 1.57
N ILE A 198 -4.97 6.58 2.29
CA ILE A 198 -4.14 5.71 3.16
C ILE A 198 -4.96 4.91 4.19
N HIS A 199 -6.01 5.51 4.77
CA HIS A 199 -6.90 4.84 5.73
C HIS A 199 -7.62 3.63 5.11
N THR A 200 -8.20 3.79 3.91
CA THR A 200 -8.83 2.69 3.17
C THR A 200 -7.81 1.65 2.73
N ILE A 201 -6.63 2.08 2.30
CA ILE A 201 -5.54 1.19 1.87
C ILE A 201 -5.07 0.33 3.04
N LEU A 202 -4.72 0.92 4.18
CA LEU A 202 -4.27 0.16 5.35
C LEU A 202 -5.37 -0.80 5.84
N LEU A 203 -6.63 -0.35 5.86
CA LEU A 203 -7.75 -1.19 6.22
C LEU A 203 -7.92 -2.37 5.25
N SER A 204 -7.70 -2.17 3.94
CA SER A 204 -7.76 -3.25 2.95
C SER A 204 -6.74 -4.37 3.18
N LEU A 205 -5.56 -4.04 3.70
CA LEU A 205 -4.50 -5.04 3.97
C LEU A 205 -4.90 -6.05 5.05
N ARG A 206 -5.91 -5.75 5.88
CA ARG A 206 -6.48 -6.73 6.82
C ARG A 206 -7.15 -7.89 6.10
N TYR A 207 -7.74 -7.61 4.93
CA TYR A 207 -8.54 -8.55 4.14
C TYR A 207 -7.75 -9.21 3.01
N ALA A 208 -6.59 -8.67 2.64
CA ALA A 208 -5.72 -9.25 1.62
C ALA A 208 -5.30 -10.68 1.99
N SER A 209 -5.57 -11.61 1.08
CA SER A 209 -5.28 -13.03 1.26
C SER A 209 -3.92 -13.41 0.66
N GLU A 210 -3.55 -12.80 -0.46
CA GLU A 210 -2.30 -13.09 -1.15
C GLU A 210 -1.07 -12.45 -0.48
N ASP A 211 0.10 -12.99 -0.81
CA ASP A 211 1.39 -12.45 -0.40
C ASP A 211 2.00 -11.65 -1.56
N PHE A 212 2.11 -10.33 -1.36
CA PHE A 212 2.68 -9.42 -2.35
C PHE A 212 3.47 -8.29 -1.68
N PRO A 213 4.58 -7.83 -2.28
CA PRO A 213 5.14 -6.53 -1.96
C PRO A 213 4.17 -5.41 -2.34
N VAL A 214 4.21 -4.31 -1.58
CA VAL A 214 3.50 -3.08 -1.91
C VAL A 214 4.52 -2.05 -2.37
N ILE A 215 4.27 -1.45 -3.53
CA ILE A 215 4.97 -0.28 -4.02
C ILE A 215 4.07 0.95 -3.80
N TRP A 216 4.67 2.02 -3.31
CA TRP A 216 3.99 3.29 -3.06
C TRP A 216 4.54 4.34 -4.01
N ASN A 217 3.75 4.75 -4.99
CA ASN A 217 4.12 5.78 -5.94
C ASN A 217 3.35 7.06 -5.61
N SER A 218 4.05 8.01 -4.98
CA SER A 218 3.50 9.27 -4.50
C SER A 218 4.32 10.48 -4.96
N ASN A 219 3.67 11.64 -4.98
CA ASN A 219 4.33 12.94 -5.20
C ASN A 219 5.22 13.42 -4.04
#